data_AF-A0A7S3WF00-F1
#
_entry.id   AF-A0A7S3WF00-F1
#
_cell.length_a   1.000
_cell.length_b   1.000
_cell.length_c   1.000
_cell.angle_alpha   90.00
_cell.angle_beta   90.00
_cell.angle_gamma   90.00
#
_symmetry.space_group_name_H-M   'P 1'
#
loop_
_entity.id
_entity.type
_entity.pdbx_description
1 polymer ?
#
loop_
_entity_poly.entity_id
_entity_poly.type
_entity_poly.pdbx_seq_one_letter_code
_entity_poly.pdbx_strand_id
1 'polypeptide(L)'
;RGVSSVESAATGGAGHLVNFLGSDTMAALMCVKEYYNDGVVGYSIPASEHSTMTSWGREGECDAMKNMLEKYPKGIVACVSDSYDVFNACENYWGGKLKEMIEKRDGFLVVRPDSGELPGIVIDVLKSLEKKFECTKTDNGYKLLPPCIRVIQGDGIDINSLEVILKKMMDEGYAADNLAFGSGGALLQKLHRDTQKC
;
A
#
# COMPACT_ATOMS: atom_id res chain seq x y z
N ARG A 1 0.66 -11.35 10.24
CA ARG A 1 -0.28 -12.50 10.20
C ARG A 1 0.28 -13.74 9.50
N GLY A 2 1.08 -13.61 8.43
CA GLY A 2 1.53 -14.74 7.62
C GLY A 2 2.82 -15.44 8.07
N VAL A 3 3.14 -15.42 9.36
CA VAL A 3 4.34 -16.09 9.92
C VAL A 3 3.94 -17.17 10.91
N SER A 4 4.83 -18.12 11.19
CA SER A 4 4.55 -19.32 12.00
C SER A 4 4.40 -19.07 13.50
N SER A 5 4.94 -17.97 14.04
CA SER A 5 4.86 -17.65 15.46
C SER A 5 5.04 -16.15 15.76
N VAL A 6 4.75 -15.73 16.99
CA VAL A 6 5.01 -14.36 17.48
C VAL A 6 6.51 -14.06 17.51
N GLU A 7 7.32 -15.04 17.92
CA GLU A 7 8.78 -14.91 17.93
C GLU A 7 9.34 -14.75 16.51
N SER A 8 8.81 -15.50 15.54
CA SER A 8 9.14 -15.35 14.12
C SER A 8 8.71 -13.98 13.59
N ALA A 9 7.55 -13.47 14.01
CA ALA A 9 7.10 -12.11 13.67
C ALA A 9 8.06 -11.04 14.22
N ALA A 10 8.50 -11.20 15.46
CA ALA A 10 9.41 -10.29 16.15
C ALA A 10 10.78 -10.24 15.48
N THR A 11 11.42 -11.40 15.32
CA THR A 11 12.78 -11.52 14.76
C THR A 11 12.82 -11.22 13.27
N GLY A 12 11.91 -11.79 12.48
CA GLY A 12 11.82 -11.52 11.04
C GLY A 12 11.51 -10.06 10.74
N GLY A 13 10.54 -9.48 11.46
CA GLY A 13 10.20 -8.07 11.29
C GLY A 13 11.31 -7.12 11.75
N ALA A 14 12.08 -7.48 12.80
CA ALA A 14 13.28 -6.71 13.19
C ALA A 14 14.34 -6.73 12.08
N GLY A 15 14.52 -7.87 11.39
CA GLY A 15 15.39 -7.96 10.22
C GLY A 15 14.95 -7.05 9.06
N HIS A 16 13.64 -6.91 8.82
CA HIS A 16 13.10 -5.95 7.84
C HIS A 16 13.41 -4.49 8.23
N LEU A 17 13.27 -4.16 9.52
CA LEU A 17 13.51 -2.80 10.04
C LEU A 17 14.97 -2.33 9.94
N VAL A 18 15.92 -3.22 9.63
CA VAL A 18 17.30 -2.83 9.29
C VAL A 18 17.36 -1.99 8.01
N ASN A 19 16.45 -2.23 7.06
CA ASN A 19 16.48 -1.63 5.73
C ASN A 19 15.33 -0.63 5.48
N PHE A 20 14.20 -0.79 6.18
CA PHE A 20 12.99 -0.02 5.93
C PHE A 20 12.33 0.44 7.23
N LEU A 21 11.65 1.59 7.19
CA LEU A 21 10.99 2.17 8.36
C LEU A 21 9.49 1.84 8.45
N GLY A 22 8.88 1.20 7.44
CA GLY A 22 7.46 0.88 7.41
C GLY A 22 7.17 -0.54 7.90
N SER A 23 6.35 -0.69 8.97
CA SER A 23 5.94 -2.02 9.47
C SER A 23 4.65 -1.98 10.29
N ASP A 24 3.70 -2.87 9.94
CA ASP A 24 2.51 -3.18 10.75
C ASP A 24 2.74 -4.35 11.73
N THR A 25 3.97 -4.90 11.75
CA THR A 25 4.31 -6.03 12.64
C THR A 25 4.81 -5.49 13.98
N MET A 26 3.87 -5.15 14.87
CA MET A 26 4.16 -4.57 16.20
C MET A 26 5.17 -5.37 17.04
N ALA A 27 5.17 -6.69 16.92
CA ALA A 27 6.12 -7.56 17.63
C ALA A 27 7.59 -7.23 17.30
N ALA A 28 7.87 -6.75 16.08
CA ALA A 28 9.21 -6.33 15.66
C ALA A 28 9.69 -5.09 16.41
N LEU A 29 8.82 -4.08 16.57
CA LEU A 29 9.16 -2.84 17.28
C LEU A 29 9.46 -3.13 18.75
N MET A 30 8.68 -4.02 19.38
CA MET A 30 8.93 -4.44 20.75
C MET A 30 10.26 -5.19 20.90
N CYS A 31 10.60 -6.04 19.93
CA CYS A 31 11.87 -6.76 19.89
C CYS A 31 13.06 -5.80 19.79
N VAL A 32 13.03 -4.86 18.85
CA VAL A 32 14.13 -3.90 18.67
C VAL A 32 14.29 -3.01 19.90
N LYS A 33 13.19 -2.54 20.48
CA LYS A 33 13.22 -1.75 21.71
C LYS A 33 13.88 -2.49 22.87
N GLU A 34 13.50 -3.76 23.08
CA GLU A 34 14.01 -4.56 24.19
C GLU A 34 15.50 -4.93 24.04
N TYR A 35 15.89 -5.40 22.85
CA TYR A 35 17.20 -6.02 22.66
C TYR A 35 18.27 -5.09 22.09
N TYR A 36 17.87 -4.03 21.39
CA TYR A 36 18.81 -3.09 20.75
C TYR A 36 18.75 -1.68 21.37
N ASN A 37 17.80 -1.43 22.29
CA ASN A 37 17.60 -0.16 23.01
C ASN A 37 17.57 1.07 22.08
N ASP A 38 16.99 0.89 20.90
CA ASP A 38 16.79 1.96 19.93
C ASP A 38 15.43 2.64 20.16
N GLY A 39 15.28 3.87 19.67
CA GLY A 39 14.07 4.67 19.79
C GLY A 39 12.93 4.16 18.89
N VAL A 40 12.20 5.09 18.28
CA VAL A 40 11.13 4.72 17.34
C VAL A 40 11.77 4.32 16.00
N VAL A 41 11.88 3.01 15.78
CA VAL A 41 12.52 2.40 14.60
C VAL A 41 11.55 2.02 13.47
N GLY A 42 10.25 2.15 13.70
CA GLY A 42 9.22 1.74 12.74
C GLY A 42 7.97 2.61 12.83
N TYR A 43 7.35 2.82 11.68
CA TYR A 43 6.17 3.65 11.49
C TYR A 43 5.10 2.88 10.70
N SER A 44 3.86 3.29 10.90
CA SER A 44 2.71 2.85 10.12
C SER A 44 1.74 4.03 9.94
N ILE A 45 0.73 3.83 9.12
CA ILE A 45 -0.30 4.80 8.80
C ILE A 45 -1.68 4.20 9.07
N PRO A 46 -2.71 5.01 9.32
CA PRO A 46 -4.08 4.53 9.30
C PRO A 46 -4.39 3.85 7.95
N ALA A 47 -4.84 2.60 8.02
CA ALA A 47 -5.20 1.79 6.87
C ALA A 47 -6.52 1.08 7.12
N SER A 48 -7.39 1.02 6.11
CA SER A 48 -8.58 0.17 6.16
C SER A 48 -8.24 -1.28 5.80
N GLU A 49 -9.11 -2.19 6.26
CA GLU A 49 -9.16 -3.56 5.77
C GLU A 49 -10.59 -3.90 5.30
N HIS A 50 -10.75 -5.04 4.63
CA HIS A 50 -12.02 -5.45 4.05
C HIS A 50 -13.19 -5.42 5.03
N SER A 51 -12.97 -5.80 6.30
CA SER A 51 -14.03 -5.78 7.33
C SER A 51 -14.60 -4.38 7.54
N THR A 52 -13.73 -3.36 7.58
CA THR A 52 -14.10 -1.95 7.80
C THR A 52 -14.80 -1.30 6.60
N MET A 53 -14.61 -1.84 5.39
CA MET A 53 -15.35 -1.42 4.19
C MET A 53 -16.67 -2.17 4.08
N THR A 54 -16.62 -3.51 4.13
CA THR A 54 -17.78 -4.38 3.87
C THR A 54 -18.85 -4.33 4.96
N SER A 55 -18.51 -3.88 6.18
CA SER A 55 -19.50 -3.69 7.26
C SER A 55 -20.55 -2.63 6.94
N TRP A 56 -20.32 -1.77 5.94
CA TRP A 56 -21.28 -0.76 5.47
C TRP A 56 -22.20 -1.29 4.36
N GLY A 57 -22.00 -2.53 3.93
CA GLY A 57 -22.69 -3.12 2.79
C GLY A 57 -22.23 -2.53 1.45
N ARG A 58 -22.61 -3.18 0.34
CA ARG A 58 -22.19 -2.78 -1.01
C ARG A 58 -22.66 -1.38 -1.39
N GLU A 59 -23.89 -1.02 -1.02
CA GLU A 59 -24.45 0.31 -1.28
C GLU A 59 -23.73 1.41 -0.49
N GLY A 60 -23.14 1.06 0.66
CA GLY A 60 -22.41 1.97 1.54
C GLY A 60 -20.90 2.03 1.32
N GLU A 61 -20.33 1.36 0.30
CA GLU A 61 -18.87 1.33 0.08
C GLU A 61 -18.27 2.74 -0.05
N CYS A 62 -18.91 3.61 -0.84
CA CYS A 62 -18.45 4.99 -1.01
C CYS A 62 -18.51 5.80 0.31
N ASP A 63 -19.48 5.52 1.17
CA ASP A 63 -19.60 6.19 2.47
C ASP A 63 -18.56 5.67 3.47
N ALA A 64 -18.24 4.37 3.43
CA ALA A 64 -17.14 3.79 4.20
C ALA A 64 -15.78 4.40 3.81
N MET A 65 -15.56 4.56 2.51
CA MET A 65 -14.39 5.24 1.93
C MET A 65 -14.31 6.71 2.34
N LYS A 66 -15.44 7.44 2.27
CA LYS A 66 -15.53 8.82 2.76
C LYS A 66 -15.22 8.91 4.25
N ASN A 67 -15.74 8.01 5.06
CA ASN A 67 -15.52 7.96 6.50
C ASN A 67 -14.02 7.79 6.84
N MET A 68 -13.23 7.06 6.04
CA MET A 68 -11.77 7.02 6.22
C MET A 68 -11.13 8.40 6.08
N LEU A 69 -11.54 9.19 5.08
CA LEU A 69 -11.04 10.55 4.88
C LEU A 69 -11.49 11.50 6.00
N GLU A 70 -12.72 11.35 6.50
CA GLU A 70 -13.28 12.17 7.58
C GLU A 70 -12.64 11.85 8.94
N LYS A 71 -12.41 10.57 9.23
CA LYS A 71 -11.85 10.12 10.51
C LYS A 71 -10.37 10.49 10.66
N TYR A 72 -9.64 10.48 9.57
CA TYR A 72 -8.24 10.85 9.51
C TYR A 72 -8.10 12.05 8.60
N PRO A 73 -8.44 13.29 9.01
CA PRO A 73 -8.52 14.45 8.10
C PRO A 73 -7.17 14.96 7.60
N LYS A 74 -6.06 14.52 8.19
CA LYS A 74 -4.70 14.90 7.85
C LYS A 74 -3.76 13.70 7.79
N GLY A 75 -2.62 13.88 7.13
CA GLY A 75 -1.59 12.85 6.99
C GLY A 75 -1.92 11.82 5.91
N ILE A 76 -1.21 10.69 5.95
CA ILE A 76 -1.35 9.61 4.97
C ILE A 76 -2.43 8.65 5.45
N VAL A 77 -3.35 8.25 4.56
CA VAL A 77 -4.35 7.22 4.85
C VAL A 77 -4.41 6.22 3.71
N ALA A 78 -4.35 4.92 4.01
CA ALA A 78 -4.51 3.86 3.02
C ALA A 78 -5.92 3.29 3.05
N CYS A 79 -6.51 3.05 1.89
CA CYS A 79 -7.84 2.45 1.80
C CYS A 79 -7.85 1.28 0.83
N VAL A 80 -8.17 0.08 1.35
CA VAL A 80 -8.50 -1.07 0.49
C VAL A 80 -9.69 -0.68 -0.39
N SER A 81 -9.53 -0.88 -1.70
CA SER A 81 -10.42 -0.29 -2.71
C SER A 81 -11.08 -1.32 -3.62
N ASP A 82 -10.86 -2.60 -3.39
CA ASP A 82 -11.35 -3.71 -4.19
C ASP A 82 -12.32 -4.63 -3.42
N SER A 83 -12.99 -4.09 -2.39
CA SER A 83 -14.02 -4.85 -1.66
C SER A 83 -15.14 -5.34 -2.58
N TYR A 84 -15.45 -4.56 -3.63
CA TYR A 84 -16.41 -4.96 -4.67
C TYR A 84 -15.91 -4.76 -6.10
N ASP A 85 -15.35 -3.59 -6.43
CA ASP A 85 -14.80 -3.27 -7.75
C ASP A 85 -13.80 -2.11 -7.66
N VAL A 86 -12.51 -2.41 -7.85
CA VAL A 86 -11.43 -1.43 -7.74
C VAL A 86 -11.48 -0.34 -8.81
N PHE A 87 -11.98 -0.64 -10.00
CA PHE A 87 -12.05 0.32 -11.09
C PHE A 87 -13.16 1.33 -10.83
N ASN A 88 -14.31 0.85 -10.36
CA ASN A 88 -15.39 1.72 -9.90
C ASN A 88 -14.94 2.59 -8.72
N ALA A 89 -14.21 2.02 -7.74
CA ALA A 89 -13.66 2.79 -6.63
C ALA A 89 -12.70 3.89 -7.12
N CYS A 90 -11.78 3.57 -8.03
CA CYS A 90 -10.85 4.55 -8.59
C CYS A 90 -11.55 5.63 -9.41
N GLU A 91 -12.47 5.25 -10.31
CA GLU A 91 -13.01 6.18 -11.31
C GLU A 91 -14.23 6.98 -10.83
N ASN A 92 -15.11 6.38 -10.02
CA ASN A 92 -16.38 6.97 -9.63
C ASN A 92 -16.41 7.43 -8.17
N TYR A 93 -15.64 6.80 -7.28
CA TYR A 93 -15.55 7.22 -5.88
C TYR A 93 -14.37 8.17 -5.69
N TRP A 94 -13.14 7.66 -5.68
CA TRP A 94 -11.93 8.47 -5.47
C TRP A 94 -11.77 9.55 -6.52
N GLY A 95 -11.84 9.19 -7.80
CA GLY A 95 -11.76 10.13 -8.92
C GLY A 95 -13.07 10.84 -9.27
N GLY A 96 -14.14 10.58 -8.52
CA GLY A 96 -15.47 11.18 -8.73
C GLY A 96 -15.97 11.84 -7.45
N LYS A 97 -16.89 11.16 -6.74
CA LYS A 97 -17.60 11.71 -5.57
C LYS A 97 -16.69 12.26 -4.46
N LEU A 98 -15.49 11.70 -4.30
CA LEU A 98 -14.56 12.02 -3.20
C LEU A 98 -13.34 12.83 -3.66
N LYS A 99 -13.24 13.14 -4.97
CA LYS A 99 -12.06 13.75 -5.57
C LYS A 99 -11.69 15.08 -4.93
N GLU A 100 -12.66 15.97 -4.77
CA GLU A 100 -12.44 17.30 -4.17
C GLU A 100 -11.90 17.20 -2.75
N MET A 101 -12.36 16.21 -1.98
CA MET A 101 -11.91 15.99 -0.61
C MET A 101 -10.45 15.51 -0.55
N ILE A 102 -10.03 14.69 -1.53
CA ILE A 102 -8.66 14.22 -1.66
C ILE A 102 -7.73 15.37 -2.08
N GLU A 103 -8.12 16.16 -3.08
CA GLU A 103 -7.30 17.26 -3.61
C GLU A 103 -7.05 18.38 -2.58
N LYS A 104 -8.01 18.60 -1.67
CA LYS A 104 -7.91 19.63 -0.62
C LYS A 104 -7.24 19.15 0.68
N ARG A 105 -6.81 17.90 0.74
CA ARG A 105 -6.29 17.28 1.96
C ARG A 105 -4.88 17.78 2.31
N ASP A 106 -4.63 17.99 3.60
CA ASP A 106 -3.29 18.13 4.19
C ASP A 106 -2.66 16.74 4.40
N GLY A 107 -2.15 16.16 3.32
CA GLY A 107 -1.70 14.77 3.23
C GLY A 107 -2.19 14.10 1.94
N PHE A 108 -2.14 12.77 1.86
CA PHE A 108 -2.57 12.05 0.66
C PHE A 108 -3.26 10.72 0.95
N LEU A 109 -4.12 10.33 0.02
CA LEU A 109 -4.76 9.01 -0.01
C LEU A 109 -3.82 8.00 -0.68
N VAL A 110 -3.77 6.79 -0.13
CA VAL A 110 -3.12 5.64 -0.75
C VAL A 110 -4.19 4.62 -1.14
N VAL A 111 -4.43 4.46 -2.43
CA VAL A 111 -5.35 3.46 -2.97
C VAL A 111 -4.68 2.08 -2.89
N ARG A 112 -5.39 1.10 -2.32
CA ARG A 112 -4.87 -0.26 -2.16
C ARG A 112 -5.76 -1.28 -2.90
N PRO A 113 -5.35 -1.75 -4.09
CA PRO A 113 -5.81 -3.06 -4.59
C PRO A 113 -5.24 -4.19 -3.72
N ASP A 114 -6.04 -5.22 -3.47
CA ASP A 114 -5.67 -6.41 -2.67
C ASP A 114 -6.06 -7.72 -3.37
N SER A 115 -6.34 -7.65 -4.68
CA SER A 115 -6.68 -8.77 -5.57
C SER A 115 -6.38 -8.40 -7.03
N GLY A 116 -6.30 -9.40 -7.92
CA GLY A 116 -6.01 -9.23 -9.34
C GLY A 116 -4.62 -9.76 -9.73
N GLU A 117 -4.33 -9.84 -11.03
CA GLU A 117 -3.07 -10.43 -11.51
C GLU A 117 -1.95 -9.40 -11.60
N LEU A 118 -0.78 -9.75 -11.05
CA LEU A 118 0.44 -8.98 -11.18
C LEU A 118 1.15 -9.27 -12.52
N PRO A 119 1.77 -8.27 -13.16
CA PRO A 119 1.81 -6.85 -12.76
C PRO A 119 0.60 -6.04 -13.25
N GLY A 120 -0.35 -6.65 -13.96
CA GLY A 120 -1.43 -5.98 -14.68
C GLY A 120 -2.28 -5.06 -13.80
N ILE A 121 -2.73 -5.56 -12.65
CA ILE A 121 -3.63 -4.81 -11.76
C ILE A 121 -3.04 -3.47 -11.32
N VAL A 122 -1.74 -3.40 -11.06
CA VAL A 122 -1.05 -2.15 -10.68
C VAL A 122 -1.15 -1.11 -11.80
N ILE A 123 -0.90 -1.54 -13.04
CA ILE A 123 -0.97 -0.66 -14.21
C ILE A 123 -2.40 -0.22 -14.47
N ASP A 124 -3.37 -1.12 -14.34
CA ASP A 124 -4.77 -0.82 -14.61
C ASP A 124 -5.34 0.16 -13.57
N VAL A 125 -4.94 0.04 -12.30
CA VAL A 125 -5.26 1.02 -11.25
C VAL A 125 -4.61 2.38 -11.55
N LEU A 126 -3.32 2.42 -11.90
CA LEU A 126 -2.64 3.67 -12.26
C LEU A 126 -3.31 4.37 -13.45
N LYS A 127 -3.69 3.62 -14.49
CA LYS A 127 -4.44 4.14 -15.65
C LYS A 127 -5.82 4.65 -15.26
N SER A 128 -6.52 3.95 -14.36
CA SER A 128 -7.84 4.37 -13.88
C SER A 128 -7.77 5.68 -13.11
N LEU A 129 -6.73 5.85 -12.28
CA LEU A 129 -6.47 7.10 -11.57
C LEU A 129 -6.03 8.22 -12.52
N GLU A 130 -5.15 7.95 -13.49
CA GLU A 130 -4.71 8.94 -14.50
C GLU A 130 -5.88 9.56 -15.28
N LYS A 131 -6.94 8.79 -15.56
CA LYS A 131 -8.16 9.33 -16.22
C LYS A 131 -8.86 10.41 -15.39
N LYS A 132 -8.65 10.44 -14.07
CA LYS A 132 -9.38 11.28 -13.13
C LYS A 132 -8.50 12.31 -12.45
N PHE A 133 -7.20 12.04 -12.31
CA PHE A 133 -6.22 12.89 -11.65
C PHE A 133 -5.16 13.30 -12.66
N GLU A 134 -4.91 14.61 -12.77
CA GLU A 134 -3.93 15.14 -13.72
C GLU A 134 -2.52 14.76 -13.28
N CYS A 135 -1.84 13.96 -14.10
CA CYS A 135 -0.46 13.56 -13.88
C CYS A 135 0.51 14.66 -14.31
N THR A 136 1.58 14.84 -13.54
CA THR A 136 2.78 15.56 -13.98
C THR A 136 3.80 14.58 -14.56
N LYS A 137 4.95 15.10 -15.00
CA LYS A 137 6.10 14.27 -15.38
C LYS A 137 7.27 14.55 -14.44
N THR A 138 8.01 13.51 -14.10
CA THR A 138 9.31 13.63 -13.43
C THR A 138 10.36 14.18 -14.39
N ASP A 139 11.53 14.57 -13.88
CA ASP A 139 12.65 15.06 -14.68
C ASP A 139 13.11 14.05 -15.75
N ASN A 140 12.93 12.75 -15.47
CA ASN A 140 13.24 11.66 -16.37
C ASN A 140 12.07 11.28 -17.30
N GLY A 141 10.99 12.07 -17.33
CA GLY A 141 9.89 11.95 -18.29
C GLY A 141 8.77 10.97 -17.93
N TYR A 142 8.79 10.38 -16.73
CA TYR A 142 7.78 9.41 -16.29
C TYR A 142 6.58 10.08 -15.64
N LYS A 143 5.39 9.53 -15.85
CA LYS A 143 4.13 10.03 -15.30
C LYS A 143 4.08 9.88 -13.78
N LEU A 144 3.68 10.94 -13.10
CA LEU A 144 3.53 11.02 -11.65
C LEU A 144 2.14 11.54 -11.30
N LEU A 145 1.40 10.77 -10.50
CA LEU A 145 0.11 11.18 -9.94
C LEU A 145 0.28 12.44 -9.08
N PRO A 146 -0.76 13.29 -8.98
CA PRO A 146 -0.68 14.49 -8.16
C PRO A 146 -0.39 14.13 -6.69
N PRO A 147 0.28 14.99 -5.92
CA PRO A 147 0.78 14.65 -4.59
C PRO A 147 -0.27 14.14 -3.60
N CYS A 148 -1.56 14.42 -3.83
CA CYS A 148 -2.68 14.03 -2.99
C CYS A 148 -3.10 12.55 -3.11
N ILE A 149 -2.54 11.78 -4.06
CA ILE A 149 -2.93 10.38 -4.25
C ILE A 149 -1.76 9.48 -4.70
N ARG A 150 -1.65 8.30 -4.08
CA ARG A 150 -0.66 7.25 -4.39
C ARG A 150 -1.30 5.88 -4.37
N VAL A 151 -0.55 4.85 -4.75
CA VAL A 151 -0.98 3.45 -4.75
C VAL A 151 -0.08 2.63 -3.82
N ILE A 152 -0.64 1.62 -3.16
CA ILE A 152 0.13 0.55 -2.50
C ILE A 152 -0.36 -0.81 -3.00
N GLN A 153 0.55 -1.64 -3.48
CA GLN A 153 0.25 -3.04 -3.80
C GLN A 153 0.70 -3.91 -2.61
N GLY A 154 -0.26 -4.55 -1.95
CA GLY A 154 -0.01 -5.41 -0.78
C GLY A 154 -0.16 -6.91 -1.08
N ASP A 155 -0.92 -7.26 -2.12
CA ASP A 155 -1.20 -8.64 -2.50
C ASP A 155 -0.14 -9.18 -3.47
N GLY A 156 0.22 -10.46 -3.30
CA GLY A 156 1.15 -11.16 -4.19
C GLY A 156 2.62 -10.69 -4.19
N ILE A 157 3.03 -9.78 -3.29
CA ILE A 157 4.38 -9.19 -3.33
C ILE A 157 5.46 -10.11 -2.77
N ASP A 158 6.37 -10.55 -3.62
CA ASP A 158 7.70 -11.10 -3.33
C ASP A 158 8.83 -10.42 -4.14
N ILE A 159 10.09 -10.81 -3.91
CA ILE A 159 11.26 -10.19 -4.56
C ILE A 159 11.20 -10.22 -6.10
N ASN A 160 10.62 -11.27 -6.70
CA ASN A 160 10.51 -11.40 -8.15
C ASN A 160 9.38 -10.52 -8.68
N SER A 161 8.25 -10.48 -7.96
CA SER A 161 7.12 -9.63 -8.35
C SER A 161 7.48 -8.13 -8.33
N LEU A 162 8.34 -7.68 -7.39
CA LEU A 162 8.82 -6.30 -7.34
C LEU A 162 9.50 -5.90 -8.66
N GLU A 163 10.42 -6.74 -9.14
CA GLU A 163 11.13 -6.50 -10.41
C GLU A 163 10.15 -6.43 -11.59
N VAL A 164 9.23 -7.40 -11.67
CA VAL A 164 8.24 -7.47 -12.77
C VAL A 164 7.30 -6.26 -12.77
N ILE A 165 6.84 -5.82 -11.59
CA ILE A 165 5.95 -4.65 -11.45
C ILE A 165 6.70 -3.37 -11.83
N LEU A 166 7.89 -3.14 -11.26
CA LEU A 166 8.67 -1.93 -11.52
C LEU A 166 9.09 -1.83 -12.99
N LYS A 167 9.49 -2.95 -13.60
CA LYS A 167 9.78 -3.00 -15.03
C LYS A 167 8.55 -2.65 -15.86
N LYS A 168 7.39 -3.24 -15.55
CA LYS A 168 6.16 -2.94 -16.28
C LYS A 168 5.71 -1.48 -16.10
N MET A 169 5.87 -0.91 -14.91
CA MET A 169 5.61 0.52 -14.68
C MET A 169 6.53 1.40 -15.54
N MET A 170 7.82 1.06 -15.61
CA MET A 170 8.78 1.75 -16.46
C MET A 170 8.39 1.66 -17.94
N ASP A 171 8.04 0.47 -18.44
CA ASP A 171 7.62 0.25 -19.83
C ASP A 171 6.34 1.04 -20.19
N GLU A 172 5.42 1.19 -19.23
CA GLU A 172 4.17 1.97 -19.39
C GLU A 172 4.34 3.48 -19.08
N GLY A 173 5.57 3.90 -18.77
CA GLY A 173 5.92 5.31 -18.55
C GLY A 173 5.45 5.88 -17.22
N TYR A 174 5.33 5.08 -16.16
CA TYR A 174 5.00 5.53 -14.80
C TYR A 174 6.23 5.59 -13.89
N ALA A 175 6.29 6.63 -13.06
CA ALA A 175 7.33 6.78 -12.04
C ALA A 175 7.11 5.78 -10.88
N ALA A 176 8.19 5.25 -10.33
CA ALA A 176 8.15 4.36 -9.15
C ALA A 176 7.57 5.09 -7.92
N ASP A 177 7.72 6.40 -7.84
CA ASP A 177 7.17 7.30 -6.81
C ASP A 177 5.65 7.23 -6.65
N ASN A 178 4.93 6.64 -7.63
CA ASN A 178 3.50 6.40 -7.53
C ASN A 178 3.13 5.25 -6.58
N LEU A 179 4.07 4.34 -6.30
CA LEU A 179 3.78 3.03 -5.74
C LEU A 179 4.64 2.72 -4.51
N ALA A 180 3.98 2.28 -3.44
CA ALA A 180 4.59 1.56 -2.34
C ALA A 180 4.24 0.06 -2.41
N PHE A 181 5.01 -0.76 -1.68
CA PHE A 181 4.77 -2.20 -1.61
C PHE A 181 4.54 -2.64 -0.17
N GLY A 182 3.53 -3.47 0.05
CA GLY A 182 3.36 -4.25 1.26
C GLY A 182 3.69 -5.70 0.98
N SER A 183 4.49 -6.36 1.82
CA SER A 183 4.73 -7.79 1.72
C SER A 183 4.64 -8.45 3.09
N GLY A 184 3.90 -9.55 3.15
CA GLY A 184 3.67 -10.32 4.37
C GLY A 184 4.43 -11.65 4.37
N GLY A 185 3.73 -12.72 3.98
CA GLY A 185 4.27 -14.07 4.02
C GLY A 185 5.51 -14.27 3.13
N ALA A 186 5.57 -13.64 1.96
CA ALA A 186 6.74 -13.76 1.11
C ALA A 186 8.00 -13.14 1.72
N LEU A 187 7.86 -11.98 2.37
CA LEU A 187 8.95 -11.29 3.05
C LEU A 187 9.45 -12.05 4.29
N LEU A 188 8.54 -12.60 5.09
CA LEU A 188 8.87 -13.11 6.43
C LEU A 188 8.80 -14.63 6.60
N GLN A 189 8.19 -15.36 5.65
CA GLN A 189 7.88 -16.79 5.81
C GLN A 189 8.27 -17.67 4.62
N LYS A 190 8.30 -17.13 3.38
CA LYS A 190 8.71 -17.86 2.16
C LYS A 190 10.24 -17.90 2.02
N LEU A 191 10.91 -18.24 3.12
CA LEU A 191 12.36 -18.35 3.24
C LEU A 191 12.67 -19.67 3.95
N HIS A 192 13.79 -20.28 3.62
CA HIS A 192 14.30 -21.46 4.31
C HIS A 192 15.80 -21.31 4.57
N ARG A 193 16.34 -22.14 5.47
CA ARG A 193 17.76 -22.09 5.88
C ARG A 193 18.72 -22.05 4.68
N ASP A 194 18.43 -22.87 3.67
CA ASP A 194 19.31 -22.98 2.50
C ASP A 194 19.19 -21.81 1.52
N THR A 195 18.23 -20.89 1.68
CA THR A 195 18.07 -19.71 0.78
C THR A 195 19.34 -18.89 0.69
N GLN A 196 20.10 -18.77 1.79
CA GLN A 196 21.42 -18.10 1.85
C GLN A 196 22.55 -19.07 2.21
N LYS A 197 22.31 -20.39 2.08
CA LYS A 197 23.27 -21.47 2.41
C LYS A 197 23.83 -21.36 3.85
N CYS A 198 22.99 -21.00 4.81
CA CYS A 198 23.33 -20.92 6.23
C CYS A 198 23.44 -22.29 6.90
#